data_AF-A0A0W1A778-F1
#
_entry.id   AF-A0A0W1A778-F1
#
_cell.length_a   1.000
_cell.length_b   1.000
_cell.length_c   1.000
_cell.angle_alpha   90.00
_cell.angle_beta   90.00
_cell.angle_gamma   90.00
#
_symmetry.space_group_name_H-M   'P 1'
#
loop_
_entity.id
_entity.type
_entity.pdbx_description
1 polymer ?
#
loop_
_entity_poly.entity_id
_entity_poly.type
_entity_poly.pdbx_seq_one_letter_code
_entity_poly.pdbx_strand_id
1 'polypeptide(L)'
;MPSFFKKPSSDKNFFQNYSDHIDALEIKFIKKFNELKKPKNRGKIFDILADEALGRINIFEPLRDGHDYCDEFVGATALPALGLIASLAFAGKALFEAGEALFIKVGFSQKDGEDHLSKAGFALALSAISFALSIASFIKSAISLVTRPIATLFSGYAPQKEDRFYRNDGVDRLISFGEETLDEAERGLSNLFSF
;
A
#
# COMPACT_ATOMS: atom_id res chain seq x y z
N MET A 1 -10.05 -24.90 -7.66
CA MET A 1 -9.62 -23.63 -8.32
C MET A 1 -8.16 -23.81 -8.74
N PRO A 2 -7.76 -23.42 -9.96
CA PRO A 2 -6.35 -23.47 -10.34
C PRO A 2 -5.54 -22.58 -9.38
N SER A 3 -4.49 -23.12 -8.76
CA SER A 3 -3.64 -22.33 -7.85
C SER A 3 -2.75 -21.41 -8.68
N PHE A 4 -3.18 -20.16 -8.78
CA PHE A 4 -2.43 -19.09 -9.45
C PHE A 4 -1.12 -18.76 -8.72
N PHE A 5 -1.07 -19.04 -7.42
CA PHE A 5 0.13 -18.90 -6.61
C PHE A 5 0.93 -20.21 -6.66
N LYS A 6 2.24 -20.07 -6.80
CA LYS A 6 3.21 -21.17 -6.88
C LYS A 6 4.48 -20.81 -6.08
N LYS A 7 5.40 -21.77 -6.04
CA LYS A 7 6.81 -21.61 -5.62
C LYS A 7 7.62 -20.81 -6.66
N PRO A 8 8.80 -20.29 -6.32
CA PRO A 8 9.67 -19.64 -7.30
C PRO A 8 10.12 -20.63 -8.38
N SER A 9 10.35 -20.16 -9.59
CA SER A 9 10.68 -20.98 -10.76
C SER A 9 12.20 -21.16 -10.89
N SER A 10 12.64 -22.39 -11.18
CA SER A 10 14.06 -22.74 -11.29
C SER A 10 14.70 -22.29 -12.61
N ASP A 11 13.89 -21.99 -13.62
CA ASP A 11 14.28 -21.44 -14.93
C ASP A 11 14.37 -19.91 -14.94
N LYS A 12 13.86 -19.24 -13.90
CA LYS A 12 13.90 -17.79 -13.73
C LYS A 12 15.04 -17.38 -12.79
N ASN A 13 15.65 -16.24 -13.06
CA ASN A 13 16.62 -15.64 -12.14
C ASN A 13 15.92 -15.01 -10.91
N PHE A 14 16.70 -14.53 -9.94
CA PHE A 14 16.18 -13.94 -8.70
C PHE A 14 15.22 -12.76 -8.96
N PHE A 15 15.60 -11.81 -9.82
CA PHE A 15 14.79 -10.62 -10.08
C PHE A 15 13.49 -10.95 -10.82
N GLN A 16 13.53 -11.92 -11.73
CA GLN A 16 12.33 -12.41 -12.41
C GLN A 16 11.36 -13.09 -11.42
N ASN A 17 11.88 -13.89 -10.49
CA ASN A 17 11.07 -14.45 -9.41
C ASN A 17 10.57 -13.37 -8.45
N TYR A 18 11.34 -12.30 -8.21
CA TYR A 18 10.87 -11.18 -7.41
C TYR A 18 9.76 -10.40 -8.11
N SER A 19 9.85 -10.21 -9.43
CA SER A 19 8.74 -9.63 -10.22
C SER A 19 7.46 -10.46 -10.08
N ASP A 20 7.55 -11.79 -10.26
CA ASP A 20 6.44 -12.71 -10.04
C ASP A 20 5.87 -12.62 -8.59
N HIS A 21 6.71 -12.27 -7.61
CA HIS A 21 6.28 -12.02 -6.23
C HIS A 21 5.53 -10.70 -6.08
N ILE A 22 6.01 -9.62 -6.69
CA ILE A 22 5.33 -8.32 -6.70
C ILE A 22 3.95 -8.44 -7.37
N ASP A 23 3.87 -9.12 -8.52
CA ASP A 23 2.59 -9.39 -9.21
C ASP A 23 1.63 -10.16 -8.29
N ALA A 24 2.14 -11.14 -7.55
CA ALA A 24 1.35 -11.89 -6.58
C ALA A 24 0.83 -11.00 -5.44
N LEU A 25 1.64 -10.06 -4.95
CA LEU A 25 1.25 -9.10 -3.93
C LEU A 25 0.17 -8.15 -4.45
N GLU A 26 0.30 -7.68 -5.69
CA GLU A 26 -0.69 -6.83 -6.35
C GLU A 26 -2.04 -7.56 -6.49
N ILE A 27 -2.05 -8.79 -7.00
CA ILE A 27 -3.28 -9.59 -7.12
C ILE A 27 -3.92 -9.82 -5.75
N LYS A 28 -3.12 -10.11 -4.71
CA LYS A 28 -3.61 -10.26 -3.33
C LYS A 28 -4.21 -8.94 -2.82
N PHE A 29 -3.56 -7.81 -3.11
CA PHE A 29 -4.03 -6.49 -2.74
C PHE A 29 -5.37 -6.16 -3.41
N ILE A 30 -5.48 -6.32 -4.74
CA ILE A 30 -6.71 -6.07 -5.50
C ILE A 30 -7.87 -6.93 -4.97
N LYS A 31 -7.62 -8.22 -4.70
CA LYS A 31 -8.64 -9.12 -4.12
C LYS A 31 -9.14 -8.60 -2.77
N LYS A 32 -8.24 -8.25 -1.86
CA LYS A 32 -8.60 -7.70 -0.55
C LYS A 32 -9.30 -6.35 -0.66
N PHE A 33 -8.83 -5.48 -1.55
CA PHE A 33 -9.44 -4.18 -1.79
C PHE A 33 -10.89 -4.32 -2.33
N ASN A 34 -11.11 -5.24 -3.26
CA ASN A 34 -12.45 -5.55 -3.76
C ASN A 34 -13.34 -6.17 -2.68
N GLU A 35 -12.78 -6.92 -1.72
CA GLU A 35 -13.53 -7.36 -0.54
C GLU A 35 -13.89 -6.23 0.41
N LEU A 36 -13.07 -5.17 0.50
CA LEU A 36 -13.36 -3.97 1.29
C LEU A 36 -14.42 -3.08 0.63
N LYS A 37 -14.49 -3.06 -0.71
CA LYS A 37 -15.52 -2.33 -1.48
C LYS A 37 -16.94 -2.90 -1.31
N LYS A 38 -17.08 -4.17 -0.95
CA LYS A 38 -18.40 -4.79 -0.73
C LYS A 38 -19.10 -4.10 0.45
N PRO A 39 -20.41 -3.83 0.39
CA PRO A 39 -21.14 -3.17 1.47
C PRO A 39 -20.98 -3.98 2.77
N LYS A 40 -20.20 -3.41 3.69
CA LYS A 40 -19.87 -3.97 5.01
C LYS A 40 -20.13 -2.91 6.07
N ASN A 41 -20.54 -3.34 7.26
CA ASN A 41 -20.57 -2.45 8.43
C ASN A 41 -19.17 -1.90 8.70
N ARG A 42 -19.06 -0.62 9.06
CA ARG A 42 -17.78 0.06 9.34
C ARG A 42 -16.90 -0.73 10.33
N GLY A 43 -17.49 -1.39 11.34
CA GLY A 43 -16.76 -2.27 12.27
C GLY A 43 -16.04 -3.44 11.59
N LYS A 44 -16.67 -4.11 10.62
CA LYS A 44 -16.04 -5.23 9.89
C LYS A 44 -14.89 -4.78 8.99
N ILE A 45 -14.87 -3.52 8.55
CA ILE A 45 -13.75 -2.96 7.79
C ILE A 45 -12.56 -2.75 8.72
N PHE A 46 -12.80 -2.22 9.92
CA PHE A 46 -11.76 -2.06 10.94
C PHE A 46 -11.19 -3.41 11.40
N ASP A 47 -12.01 -4.42 11.63
CA ASP A 47 -11.55 -5.75 12.04
C ASP A 47 -10.60 -6.37 11.00
N ILE A 48 -10.95 -6.28 9.71
CA ILE A 48 -10.11 -6.79 8.61
C ILE A 48 -8.78 -6.03 8.55
N LEU A 49 -8.81 -4.70 8.72
CA LEU A 49 -7.59 -3.88 8.71
C LEU A 49 -6.72 -4.14 9.95
N ALA A 50 -7.34 -4.34 11.11
CA ALA A 50 -6.64 -4.64 12.36
C ALA A 50 -5.98 -6.03 12.32
N ASP A 51 -6.69 -7.05 11.85
CA ASP A 51 -6.13 -8.41 11.69
C ASP A 51 -4.95 -8.41 10.71
N GLU A 52 -5.08 -7.68 9.60
CA GLU A 52 -3.99 -7.55 8.62
C GLU A 52 -2.79 -6.79 9.19
N ALA A 53 -3.04 -5.73 9.96
CA ALA A 53 -1.98 -4.95 10.60
C ALA A 53 -1.25 -5.78 11.67
N LEU A 54 -2.00 -6.46 12.55
CA LEU A 54 -1.45 -7.31 13.61
C LEU A 54 -0.65 -8.48 13.04
N GLY A 55 -1.14 -9.11 11.96
CA GLY A 55 -0.43 -10.19 11.28
C GLY A 55 0.91 -9.79 10.66
N ARG A 56 1.17 -8.47 10.48
CA ARG A 56 2.39 -7.94 9.87
C ARG A 56 3.38 -7.33 10.85
N ILE A 57 3.11 -7.36 12.16
CA ILE A 57 3.98 -6.78 13.22
C ILE A 57 5.19 -7.69 13.58
N ASN A 58 5.26 -8.91 13.06
CA ASN A 58 6.29 -9.88 13.45
C ASN A 58 7.70 -9.51 12.93
N ILE A 59 8.44 -8.73 13.73
CA ILE A 59 9.80 -8.26 13.43
C ILE A 59 10.91 -9.23 13.90
N PHE A 60 10.61 -10.17 14.80
CA PHE A 60 11.59 -11.12 15.35
C PHE A 60 11.54 -12.52 14.71
N GLU A 61 10.80 -12.67 13.61
CA GLU A 61 10.73 -13.94 12.90
C GLU A 61 11.89 -14.14 11.92
N PRO A 62 12.48 -15.34 11.83
CA PRO A 62 13.45 -15.64 10.78
C PRO A 62 12.90 -15.37 9.38
N LEU A 63 13.80 -15.04 8.44
CA LEU A 63 13.50 -15.01 7.01
C LEU A 63 12.97 -16.37 6.54
N ARG A 64 11.96 -16.36 5.66
CA ARG A 64 11.45 -17.58 5.00
C ARG A 64 12.20 -17.88 3.71
N ASP A 65 12.70 -16.86 3.03
CA ASP A 65 13.63 -16.95 1.91
C ASP A 65 14.37 -15.61 1.69
N GLY A 66 15.15 -15.51 0.61
CA GLY A 66 15.85 -14.27 0.25
C GLY A 66 14.96 -13.15 -0.29
N HIS A 67 13.72 -13.43 -0.73
CA HIS A 67 12.79 -12.40 -1.20
C HIS A 67 12.20 -11.61 -0.03
N ASP A 68 12.02 -12.26 1.13
CA ASP A 68 11.63 -11.57 2.37
C ASP A 68 12.61 -10.44 2.72
N TYR A 69 13.90 -10.60 2.45
CA TYR A 69 14.89 -9.54 2.70
C TYR A 69 14.69 -8.35 1.75
N CYS A 70 14.39 -8.62 0.47
CA CYS A 70 14.04 -7.58 -0.49
C CYS A 70 12.74 -6.85 -0.09
N ASP A 71 11.74 -7.54 0.46
CA ASP A 71 10.51 -6.90 0.94
C ASP A 71 10.76 -5.95 2.10
N GLU A 72 11.64 -6.30 3.04
CA GLU A 72 12.02 -5.39 4.12
C GLU A 72 12.85 -4.20 3.58
N PHE A 73 13.69 -4.43 2.57
CA PHE A 73 14.41 -3.33 1.93
C PHE A 73 13.46 -2.35 1.23
N VAL A 74 12.50 -2.86 0.45
CA VAL A 74 11.46 -2.05 -0.21
C VAL A 74 10.58 -1.36 0.83
N GLY A 75 10.24 -2.06 1.91
CA GLY A 75 9.47 -1.52 3.04
C GLY A 75 10.19 -0.43 3.83
N ALA A 76 11.53 -0.41 3.81
CA ALA A 76 12.36 0.61 4.44
C ALA A 76 12.70 1.77 3.49
N THR A 77 12.44 1.65 2.18
CA THR A 77 12.87 2.65 1.19
C THR A 77 11.69 3.18 0.36
N ALA A 78 11.18 2.37 -0.56
CA ALA A 78 10.17 2.76 -1.52
C ALA A 78 8.82 3.09 -0.85
N LEU A 79 8.35 2.27 0.10
CA LEU A 79 7.08 2.53 0.79
C LEU A 79 7.10 3.83 1.60
N PRO A 80 8.13 4.11 2.43
CA PRO A 80 8.24 5.39 3.10
C PRO A 80 8.34 6.57 2.14
N ALA A 81 9.11 6.45 1.05
CA ALA A 81 9.25 7.51 0.06
C ALA A 81 7.90 7.86 -0.59
N LEU A 82 7.12 6.86 -1.01
CA LEU A 82 5.77 7.06 -1.55
C LEU A 82 4.83 7.70 -0.52
N GLY A 83 4.87 7.26 0.74
CA GLY A 83 4.07 7.85 1.81
C GLY A 83 4.44 9.31 2.12
N LEU A 84 5.72 9.68 2.00
CA LEU A 84 6.17 11.07 2.14
C LEU A 84 5.71 11.93 0.97
N ILE A 85 5.81 11.43 -0.27
CA ILE A 85 5.31 12.13 -1.46
C ILE A 85 3.80 12.39 -1.34
N ALA A 86 3.03 11.37 -0.96
CA ALA A 86 1.60 11.50 -0.72
C ALA A 86 1.30 12.52 0.40
N SER A 87 2.04 12.47 1.50
CA SER A 87 1.89 13.41 2.60
C SER A 87 2.13 14.87 2.16
N LEU A 88 3.18 15.12 1.37
CA LEU A 88 3.48 16.45 0.83
C LEU A 88 2.41 16.94 -0.14
N ALA A 89 1.92 16.06 -1.03
CA ALA A 89 0.84 16.40 -1.96
C ALA A 89 -0.44 16.82 -1.22
N PHE A 90 -0.84 16.04 -0.20
CA PHE A 90 -2.00 16.36 0.62
C PHE A 90 -1.80 17.62 1.49
N ALA A 91 -0.58 17.86 2.00
CA ALA A 91 -0.25 19.09 2.70
C ALA A 91 -0.36 20.31 1.78
N GLY A 92 0.15 20.21 0.55
CA GLY A 92 0.02 21.25 -0.47
C GLY A 92 -1.44 21.57 -0.79
N LYS A 93 -2.27 20.52 -0.97
CA LYS A 93 -3.72 20.68 -1.15
C LYS A 93 -4.37 21.36 0.06
N ALA A 94 -4.01 20.98 1.28
CA ALA A 94 -4.54 21.59 2.49
C ALA A 94 -4.20 23.08 2.59
N LEU A 95 -2.97 23.47 2.26
CA LEU A 95 -2.54 24.87 2.23
C LEU A 95 -3.28 25.68 1.16
N PHE A 96 -3.50 25.09 -0.01
CA PHE A 96 -4.25 25.72 -1.09
C PHE A 96 -5.70 26.02 -0.66
N GLU A 97 -6.42 25.02 -0.16
CA GLU A 97 -7.80 25.15 0.31
C GLU A 97 -7.91 26.10 1.52
N ALA A 98 -6.95 26.07 2.45
CA ALA A 98 -6.91 27.01 3.56
C ALA A 98 -6.67 28.46 3.09
N GLY A 99 -5.86 28.63 2.04
CA GLY A 99 -5.64 29.90 1.37
C GLY A 99 -6.93 30.47 0.79
N GLU A 100 -7.64 29.69 -0.03
CA GLU A 100 -8.95 30.08 -0.61
C GLU A 100 -9.96 30.46 0.47
N ALA A 101 -10.09 29.63 1.52
CA ALA A 101 -10.95 29.92 2.66
C ALA A 101 -10.61 31.27 3.32
N LEU A 102 -9.32 31.61 3.44
CA LEU A 102 -8.87 32.87 3.99
C LEU A 102 -9.19 34.03 3.04
N PHE A 103 -8.85 33.93 1.75
CA PHE A 103 -9.10 34.98 0.74
C PHE A 103 -10.58 35.33 0.64
N ILE A 104 -11.47 34.34 0.68
CA ILE A 104 -12.92 34.54 0.74
C ILE A 104 -13.31 35.24 2.03
N LYS A 105 -12.76 34.82 3.18
CA LYS A 105 -13.09 35.40 4.49
C LYS A 105 -12.67 36.86 4.64
N VAL A 106 -11.54 37.26 4.05
CA VAL A 106 -11.08 38.66 4.04
C VAL A 106 -11.62 39.48 2.88
N GLY A 107 -12.47 38.90 2.02
CA GLY A 107 -13.19 39.62 0.96
C GLY A 107 -12.37 39.89 -0.31
N PHE A 108 -11.23 39.22 -0.48
CA PHE A 108 -10.42 39.30 -1.70
C PHE A 108 -10.90 38.37 -2.82
N SER A 109 -11.70 37.34 -2.48
CA SER A 109 -12.31 36.42 -3.44
C SER A 109 -13.81 36.25 -3.18
N GLN A 110 -14.57 35.89 -4.20
CA GLN A 110 -16.01 35.63 -4.07
C GLN A 110 -16.27 34.24 -3.50
N LYS A 111 -17.37 34.07 -2.75
CA LYS A 111 -17.84 32.74 -2.36
C LYS A 111 -18.25 31.97 -3.60
N ASP A 112 -17.62 30.83 -3.82
CA ASP A 112 -17.90 29.88 -4.90
C ASP A 112 -18.91 28.79 -4.50
N GLY A 113 -19.26 28.71 -3.21
CA GLY A 113 -20.21 27.75 -2.66
C GLY A 113 -19.56 26.48 -2.12
N GLU A 114 -18.23 26.39 -2.16
CA GLU A 114 -17.50 25.24 -1.62
C GLU A 114 -17.15 25.39 -0.13
N ASP A 115 -17.01 24.25 0.57
CA ASP A 115 -16.52 24.19 1.94
C ASP A 115 -15.01 23.96 1.99
N HIS A 116 -14.25 24.97 1.58
CA HIS A 116 -12.78 24.94 1.55
C HIS A 116 -12.14 24.60 2.91
N LEU A 117 -12.77 25.00 4.02
CA LEU A 117 -12.22 24.74 5.35
C LEU A 117 -12.31 23.25 5.71
N SER A 118 -13.42 22.60 5.37
CA SER A 118 -13.57 21.15 5.51
C SER A 118 -12.63 20.38 4.57
N LYS A 119 -12.52 20.82 3.30
CA LYS A 119 -11.58 20.24 2.32
C LYS A 119 -10.12 20.34 2.79
N ALA A 120 -9.72 21.49 3.32
CA ALA A 120 -8.41 21.71 3.92
C ALA A 120 -8.15 20.77 5.11
N GLY A 121 -9.12 20.65 6.03
CA GLY A 121 -9.02 19.77 7.18
C GLY A 121 -8.89 18.30 6.80
N PHE A 122 -9.67 17.83 5.82
CA PHE A 122 -9.59 16.47 5.31
C PHE A 122 -8.24 16.17 4.63
N ALA A 123 -7.77 17.08 3.77
CA ALA A 123 -6.47 16.95 3.13
C ALA A 123 -5.33 16.92 4.17
N LEU A 124 -5.40 17.76 5.21
CA LEU A 124 -4.41 17.76 6.28
C LEU A 124 -4.42 16.44 7.08
N ALA A 125 -5.59 15.88 7.35
CA ALA A 125 -5.72 14.58 8.00
C ALA A 125 -5.10 13.46 7.16
N LEU A 126 -5.36 13.44 5.85
CA LEU A 126 -4.75 12.48 4.92
C LEU A 126 -3.22 12.63 4.85
N SER A 127 -2.72 13.87 4.88
CA SER A 127 -1.29 14.16 4.95
C SER A 127 -0.65 13.55 6.20
N ALA A 128 -1.27 13.77 7.36
CA ALA A 128 -0.79 13.25 8.65
C ALA A 128 -0.82 11.71 8.71
N ILE A 129 -1.90 11.09 8.21
CA ILE A 129 -2.02 9.62 8.15
C ILE A 129 -0.93 9.05 7.23
N SER A 130 -0.73 9.63 6.04
CA SER A 130 0.28 9.15 5.09
C SER A 130 1.69 9.25 5.66
N PHE A 131 1.98 10.35 6.38
CA PHE A 131 3.24 10.55 7.08
C PHE A 131 3.45 9.51 8.19
N ALA A 132 2.44 9.30 9.03
CA ALA A 132 2.52 8.33 10.12
C ALA A 132 2.73 6.90 9.60
N LEU A 133 2.02 6.50 8.53
CA LEU A 133 2.19 5.20 7.89
C LEU A 133 3.58 5.04 7.26
N SER A 134 4.12 6.10 6.66
CA SER A 134 5.49 6.12 6.13
C SER A 134 6.51 5.84 7.22
N ILE A 135 6.43 6.56 8.34
CA ILE A 135 7.31 6.35 9.50
C ILE A 135 7.16 4.95 10.08
N ALA A 136 5.92 4.48 10.27
CA ALA A 136 5.67 3.15 10.81
C ALA A 136 6.26 2.04 9.92
N SER A 137 6.09 2.15 8.59
CA SER A 137 6.69 1.24 7.62
C SER A 137 8.20 1.28 7.69
N PHE A 138 8.80 2.47 7.75
CA PHE A 138 10.24 2.64 7.84
C PHE A 138 10.80 1.98 9.09
N ILE A 139 10.26 2.31 10.27
CA ILE A 139 10.74 1.78 11.55
C ILE A 139 10.61 0.26 11.57
N LYS A 140 9.45 -0.27 11.19
CA LYS A 140 9.22 -1.72 11.14
C LYS A 140 10.25 -2.38 10.25
N SER A 141 10.43 -1.89 9.04
CA SER A 141 11.27 -2.53 8.03
C SER A 141 12.76 -2.36 8.35
N ALA A 142 13.17 -1.21 8.89
CA ALA A 142 14.53 -0.97 9.36
C ALA A 142 14.92 -1.90 10.52
N ILE A 143 14.04 -2.08 11.49
CA ILE A 143 14.26 -3.06 12.58
C ILE A 143 14.35 -4.46 11.98
N SER A 144 13.38 -4.81 11.12
CA SER A 144 13.26 -6.12 10.48
C SER A 144 14.48 -6.51 9.63
N LEU A 145 15.07 -5.55 8.91
CA LEU A 145 16.31 -5.71 8.13
C LEU A 145 17.49 -6.16 9.01
N VAL A 146 17.48 -5.84 10.30
CA VAL A 146 18.53 -6.23 11.24
C VAL A 146 18.12 -7.49 12.01
N THR A 147 16.91 -7.52 12.55
CA THR A 147 16.46 -8.58 13.47
C THR A 147 16.22 -9.90 12.77
N ARG A 148 15.65 -9.91 11.55
CA ARG A 148 15.30 -11.15 10.85
C ARG A 148 16.52 -11.93 10.35
N PRO A 149 17.57 -11.30 9.76
CA PRO A 149 18.81 -12.01 9.45
C PRO A 149 19.49 -12.60 10.69
N ILE A 150 19.50 -11.86 11.81
CA ILE A 150 20.04 -12.36 13.08
C ILE A 150 19.23 -13.59 13.54
N ALA A 151 17.90 -13.51 13.53
CA ALA A 151 17.04 -14.63 13.88
C ALA A 151 17.27 -15.85 12.96
N THR A 152 17.47 -15.62 11.66
CA THR A 152 17.81 -16.67 10.68
C THR A 152 19.16 -17.32 10.93
N LEU A 153 20.18 -16.56 11.36
CA LEU A 153 21.48 -17.12 11.71
C LEU A 153 21.39 -18.10 12.89
N PHE A 154 20.55 -17.80 13.88
CA PHE A 154 20.40 -18.66 15.06
C PHE A 154 19.40 -19.81 14.88
N SER A 155 18.33 -19.61 14.10
CA SER A 155 17.20 -20.54 14.01
C SER A 155 17.05 -21.23 12.64
N GLY A 156 17.86 -20.84 11.65
CA GLY A 156 17.69 -21.24 10.25
C GLY A 156 16.52 -20.51 9.57
N TYR A 157 16.22 -20.91 8.34
CA TYR A 157 15.07 -20.36 7.60
C TYR A 157 13.75 -20.84 8.20
N ALA A 158 12.79 -19.94 8.33
CA ALA A 158 11.43 -20.29 8.72
C ALA A 158 10.72 -21.07 7.59
N PRO A 159 9.80 -22.00 7.91
CA PRO A 159 9.09 -22.76 6.89
C PRO A 159 8.23 -21.84 6.00
N GLN A 160 8.29 -22.06 4.68
CA GLN A 160 7.36 -21.46 3.73
C GLN A 160 5.96 -22.07 3.92
N LYS A 161 5.03 -21.30 4.51
CA LYS A 161 3.66 -21.74 4.79
C LYS A 161 2.67 -21.42 3.66
N GLU A 162 3.02 -20.53 2.73
CA GLU A 162 2.11 -20.06 1.67
C GLU A 162 2.81 -19.95 0.32
N ASP A 163 2.06 -20.12 -0.76
CA ASP A 163 2.49 -19.78 -2.11
C ASP A 163 2.47 -18.25 -2.31
N ARG A 164 3.58 -17.73 -2.86
CA ARG A 164 3.87 -16.29 -2.88
C ARG A 164 4.22 -15.73 -4.24
N PHE A 165 4.38 -16.58 -5.24
CA PHE A 165 4.77 -16.19 -6.57
C PHE A 165 3.60 -16.42 -7.52
N TYR A 166 3.36 -15.48 -8.41
CA TYR A 166 2.38 -15.61 -9.47
C TYR A 166 3.15 -15.86 -10.77
N ARG A 167 2.88 -16.97 -11.45
CA ARG A 167 3.55 -17.28 -12.72
C ARG A 167 2.60 -17.09 -13.88
N ASN A 168 2.95 -16.17 -14.78
CA ASN A 168 2.29 -15.98 -16.06
C ASN A 168 2.83 -16.92 -17.12
N ASP A 169 2.37 -18.17 -17.07
CA ASP A 169 2.60 -19.13 -18.14
C ASP A 169 1.68 -18.83 -19.36
N GLY A 170 0.96 -17.69 -19.37
CA GLY A 170 0.05 -17.24 -20.43
C GLY A 170 -0.01 -15.71 -20.48
N VAL A 171 0.81 -15.12 -21.35
CA VAL A 171 1.13 -13.69 -21.47
C VAL A 171 -0.08 -12.80 -21.87
N ASP A 172 -1.16 -13.38 -22.40
CA ASP A 172 -2.18 -12.60 -23.14
C ASP A 172 -3.38 -12.09 -22.32
N ARG A 173 -3.53 -12.41 -21.02
CA ARG A 173 -4.70 -11.98 -20.22
C ARG A 173 -4.46 -10.79 -19.28
N LEU A 174 -3.23 -10.32 -19.14
CA LEU A 174 -2.87 -9.30 -18.14
C LEU A 174 -2.74 -7.89 -18.67
N ILE A 175 -2.38 -7.73 -19.94
CA ILE A 175 -2.46 -6.41 -20.58
C ILE A 175 -3.91 -5.91 -20.52
N SER A 176 -4.88 -6.80 -20.75
CA SER A 176 -6.30 -6.48 -20.66
C SER A 176 -6.79 -6.23 -19.22
N PHE A 177 -6.29 -6.96 -18.22
CA PHE A 177 -6.76 -6.80 -16.83
C PHE A 177 -6.14 -5.56 -16.17
N GLY A 178 -4.86 -5.28 -16.43
CA GLY A 178 -4.14 -4.12 -15.92
C GLY A 178 -4.71 -2.79 -16.43
N GLU A 179 -5.00 -2.70 -17.73
CA GLU A 179 -5.68 -1.54 -18.33
C GLU A 179 -7.07 -1.32 -17.71
N GLU A 180 -7.87 -2.38 -17.53
CA GLU A 180 -9.23 -2.29 -17.00
C GLU A 180 -9.25 -1.88 -15.51
N THR A 181 -8.29 -2.38 -14.71
CA THR A 181 -8.19 -2.04 -13.28
C THR A 181 -7.58 -0.66 -12.98
N LEU A 182 -6.65 -0.18 -13.81
CA LEU A 182 -6.12 1.19 -13.68
C LEU A 182 -7.22 2.22 -13.97
N ASP A 183 -8.02 1.96 -15.00
CA ASP A 183 -9.19 2.76 -15.35
C ASP A 183 -10.24 2.77 -14.21
N GLU A 184 -10.51 1.63 -13.58
CA GLU A 184 -11.44 1.57 -12.44
C GLU A 184 -10.88 2.22 -11.16
N ALA A 185 -9.56 2.16 -10.93
CA ALA A 185 -8.92 2.82 -9.81
C ALA A 185 -8.91 4.35 -9.98
N GLU A 186 -8.63 4.84 -11.19
CA GLU A 186 -8.73 6.27 -11.53
C GLU A 186 -10.17 6.78 -11.41
N ARG A 187 -11.16 6.04 -11.90
CA ARG A 187 -12.59 6.39 -11.73
C ARG A 187 -13.05 6.31 -10.27
N GLY A 188 -12.53 5.36 -9.50
CA GLY A 188 -12.81 5.24 -8.07
C GLY A 188 -12.24 6.42 -7.28
N LEU A 189 -11.03 6.86 -7.61
CA LEU A 189 -10.39 8.04 -7.04
C LEU A 189 -11.12 9.32 -7.47
N SER A 190 -11.48 9.47 -8.75
CA SER A 190 -12.23 10.65 -9.23
C SER A 190 -13.58 10.79 -8.52
N ASN A 191 -14.29 9.69 -8.28
CA ASN A 191 -15.57 9.69 -7.57
C ASN A 191 -15.45 9.94 -6.06
N LEU A 192 -14.29 9.66 -5.47
CA LEU A 192 -13.98 10.00 -4.07
C LEU A 192 -13.58 11.47 -3.91
N PHE A 193 -13.14 12.13 -4.98
CA PHE A 193 -12.71 13.53 -5.01
C PHE A 193 -13.68 14.47 -5.73
N SER A 194 -14.74 13.97 -6.33
CA SER A 194 -15.88 14.75 -6.84
C SER A 194 -16.83 15.09 -5.70
N PHE A 195 -16.47 16.12 -4.93
CA PHE A 195 -17.36 16.84 -4.02
C PHE A 195 -17.24 18.33 -4.30
#